data_AF-A0A7C9DEP0-F1
#
_entry.id   AF-A0A7C9DEP0-F1
#
_cell.length_a   1.000
_cell.length_b   1.000
_cell.length_c   1.000
_cell.angle_alpha   90.00
_cell.angle_beta   90.00
_cell.angle_gamma   90.00
#
_symmetry.space_group_name_H-M   'P 1'
#
loop_
_entity.id
_entity.type
_entity.pdbx_description
1 polymer ?
#
loop_
_entity_poly.entity_id
_entity_poly.type
_entity_poly.pdbx_seq_one_letter_code
_entity_poly.pdbx_strand_id
1 'polypeptide(L)'
;ANDLATSEAELERGETTNAISCYAKEAGVSLEDAREHMKKLIDESWKGLNGIRVCSSDRTAPFSDEFVEIAMNLARTIQCIYQSGDGFGSPDLIKKRVLSLVLEPVQ
;
A
#
# COMPACT_ATOMS: atom_id res chain seq x y z
N ALA A 1 -1.55 -1.70 3.11
CA ALA A 1 -0.10 -1.54 3.34
C ALA A 1 0.16 -0.52 4.44
N ASN A 2 -0.38 0.69 4.33
CA ASN A 2 -0.37 1.69 5.41
C ASN A 2 -0.90 1.12 6.74
N ASP A 3 -2.17 0.67 6.81
CA ASP A 3 -2.73 0.08 8.03
C ASP A 3 -1.89 -1.09 8.58
N LEU A 4 -1.31 -1.93 7.72
CA LEU A 4 -0.42 -3.01 8.17
C LEU A 4 0.83 -2.49 8.88
N ALA A 5 1.35 -1.35 8.45
CA ALA A 5 2.55 -0.74 8.98
C ALA A 5 2.30 0.23 10.15
N THR A 6 1.11 0.84 10.24
CA THR A 6 0.82 1.92 11.19
C THR A 6 -0.15 1.54 12.30
N SER A 7 -0.97 0.49 12.13
CA SER A 7 -2.09 0.19 13.03
C SER A 7 -1.71 0.06 14.50
N GLU A 8 -0.54 -0.50 14.80
CA GLU A 8 -0.09 -0.72 16.18
C GLU A 8 0.16 0.63 16.88
N ALA A 9 0.91 1.52 16.26
CA ALA A 9 1.19 2.86 16.78
C ALA A 9 -0.06 3.75 16.81
N GLU A 10 -0.96 3.61 15.85
CA GLU A 10 -2.26 4.30 15.82
C GLU A 10 -3.13 3.89 17.02
N LEU A 11 -3.22 2.59 17.31
CA LEU A 11 -3.95 2.05 18.47
C LEU A 11 -3.36 2.54 19.79
N GLU A 12 -2.02 2.56 19.93
CA GLU A 12 -1.34 3.08 21.12
C GLU A 12 -1.64 4.57 21.37
N ARG A 13 -1.81 5.35 20.30
CA ARG A 13 -2.19 6.77 20.36
C ARG A 13 -3.69 7.00 20.63
N GLY A 14 -4.49 5.93 20.68
CA GLY A 14 -5.92 5.98 20.96
C GLY A 14 -6.82 6.09 19.73
N GLU A 15 -6.26 5.94 18.52
CA GLU A 15 -7.08 5.75 17.32
C GLU A 15 -7.70 4.35 17.36
N THR A 16 -8.96 4.21 16.96
CA THR A 16 -9.71 2.97 17.22
C THR A 16 -10.09 2.19 15.97
N THR A 17 -9.93 2.79 14.79
CA THR A 17 -10.51 2.28 13.55
C THR A 17 -9.46 2.22 12.45
N ASN A 18 -9.13 1.00 12.01
CA ASN A 18 -8.37 0.72 10.80
C ASN A 18 -8.92 -0.56 10.17
N ALA A 19 -8.51 -0.89 8.93
CA ALA A 19 -9.06 -2.04 8.21
C ALA A 19 -8.87 -3.36 8.98
N ILE A 20 -7.77 -3.50 9.72
CA ILE A 20 -7.44 -4.69 10.49
C ILE A 20 -8.40 -4.84 11.68
N SER A 21 -8.58 -3.77 12.48
CA SER A 21 -9.47 -3.81 13.64
C SER A 21 -10.94 -3.97 13.24
N CYS A 22 -11.35 -3.35 12.13
CA CYS A 22 -12.69 -3.55 11.56
C CYS A 22 -12.91 -5.00 11.15
N TYR A 23 -12.02 -5.58 10.34
CA TYR A 23 -12.17 -6.95 9.87
C TYR A 23 -12.12 -7.97 11.01
N ALA A 24 -11.19 -7.82 11.96
CA ALA A 24 -11.11 -8.69 13.14
C ALA A 24 -12.44 -8.71 13.91
N LYS A 25 -13.06 -7.53 14.09
CA LYS A 25 -14.35 -7.40 14.77
C LYS A 25 -15.52 -7.98 13.95
N GLU A 26 -15.57 -7.70 12.66
CA GLU A 26 -16.66 -8.15 11.78
C GLU A 26 -16.66 -9.67 11.57
N ALA A 27 -15.48 -10.26 11.39
CA ALA A 27 -15.31 -11.69 11.16
C ALA A 27 -15.14 -12.50 12.46
N GLY A 28 -14.94 -11.84 13.61
CA GLY A 28 -14.70 -12.49 14.90
C GLY A 28 -13.39 -13.26 14.97
N VAL A 29 -12.33 -12.75 14.32
CA VAL A 29 -11.01 -13.38 14.22
C VAL A 29 -9.94 -12.62 15.00
N SER A 30 -8.75 -13.22 15.17
CA SER A 30 -7.61 -12.55 15.80
C SER A 30 -7.08 -11.38 14.94
N LEU A 31 -6.34 -10.45 15.56
CA LEU A 31 -5.68 -9.36 14.81
C LEU A 31 -4.64 -9.92 13.84
N GLU A 32 -3.96 -10.99 14.21
CA GLU A 32 -2.98 -11.70 13.39
C GLU A 32 -3.63 -12.31 12.14
N ASP A 33 -4.77 -13.00 12.30
CA ASP A 33 -5.53 -13.54 11.18
C ASP A 33 -6.06 -12.41 10.28
N ALA A 34 -6.51 -11.30 10.88
CA ALA A 34 -6.94 -10.12 10.14
C ALA A 34 -5.78 -9.50 9.34
N ARG A 35 -4.58 -9.40 9.90
CA ARG A 35 -3.39 -8.90 9.19
C ARG A 35 -3.03 -9.80 8.02
N GLU A 36 -3.10 -11.11 8.21
CA GLU A 36 -2.85 -12.06 7.11
C GLU A 36 -3.92 -11.97 6.01
N HIS A 37 -5.18 -11.77 6.39
CA HIS A 37 -6.25 -11.49 5.44
C HIS A 37 -5.99 -10.21 4.63
N MET A 38 -5.56 -9.12 5.29
CA MET A 38 -5.24 -7.86 4.61
C MET A 38 -4.11 -8.02 3.58
N LYS A 39 -3.09 -8.86 3.85
CA LYS A 39 -2.05 -9.15 2.86
C LYS A 39 -2.63 -9.86 1.63
N LYS A 40 -3.51 -10.84 1.83
CA LYS A 40 -4.18 -11.53 0.73
C LYS A 40 -5.05 -10.58 -0.10
N LEU A 41 -5.77 -9.67 0.55
CA LEU A 41 -6.56 -8.65 -0.16
C LEU A 41 -5.68 -7.72 -1.00
N ILE A 42 -4.48 -7.38 -0.52
CA ILE A 42 -3.50 -6.61 -1.32
C ILE A 42 -3.07 -7.40 -2.55
N ASP A 43 -2.76 -8.69 -2.41
CA ASP A 43 -2.36 -9.56 -3.53
C ASP A 43 -3.50 -9.74 -4.55
N GLU A 44 -4.73 -9.91 -4.08
CA GLU A 44 -5.93 -9.99 -4.92
C GLU A 44 -6.19 -8.68 -5.66
N SER A 45 -6.03 -7.54 -4.98
CA SER A 45 -6.15 -6.22 -5.59
C SER A 45 -5.12 -6.01 -6.70
N TRP A 46 -3.89 -6.51 -6.52
CA TRP A 46 -2.86 -6.48 -7.56
C TRP A 46 -3.22 -7.29 -8.80
N LYS A 47 -3.84 -8.47 -8.63
CA LYS A 47 -4.34 -9.25 -9.76
C LYS A 47 -5.37 -8.45 -10.57
N GLY A 48 -6.26 -7.73 -9.88
CA GLY A 48 -7.22 -6.82 -10.52
C GLY A 48 -6.55 -5.68 -11.28
N LEU A 49 -5.60 -4.99 -10.66
CA LEU A 49 -4.84 -3.90 -11.30
C LEU A 49 -4.07 -4.37 -12.54
N ASN A 50 -3.45 -5.56 -12.47
CA ASN A 50 -2.77 -6.16 -13.62
C ASN A 50 -3.75 -6.46 -14.77
N GLY A 51 -4.96 -6.93 -14.45
CA GLY A 51 -6.02 -7.12 -15.45
C GLY A 51 -6.41 -5.81 -16.14
N ILE A 52 -6.60 -4.74 -15.37
CA ILE A 52 -6.92 -3.41 -15.91
C ILE A 52 -5.83 -2.92 -16.87
N ARG A 53 -4.55 -3.09 -16.52
CA ARG A 53 -3.43 -2.71 -17.38
C ARG A 53 -3.37 -3.47 -18.69
N VAL A 54 -3.73 -4.75 -18.69
CA VAL A 54 -3.81 -5.52 -19.94
C VAL A 54 -4.95 -4.97 -20.82
N CYS A 55 -6.06 -4.57 -20.20
CA CYS A 55 -7.23 -4.05 -20.91
C CYS A 55 -7.14 -2.56 -21.29
N SER A 56 -6.23 -1.77 -20.71
CA SER A 56 -6.19 -0.31 -20.90
C SER A 56 -5.85 0.11 -22.33
N SER A 57 -5.15 -0.77 -23.06
CA SER A 57 -4.83 -0.60 -24.48
C SER A 57 -6.02 -0.76 -25.44
N ASP A 58 -7.19 -1.18 -24.95
CA ASP A 58 -8.41 -1.20 -25.75
C ASP A 58 -8.92 0.23 -26.01
N ARG A 59 -9.34 0.51 -27.25
CA ARG A 59 -9.87 1.82 -27.66
C ARG A 59 -11.17 2.20 -26.94
N THR A 60 -11.79 1.26 -26.24
CA THR A 60 -12.99 1.48 -25.42
C THR A 60 -12.68 1.83 -23.96
N ALA A 61 -11.41 1.78 -23.55
CA ALA A 61 -11.02 2.06 -22.17
C ALA A 61 -11.36 3.52 -21.79
N PRO A 62 -11.96 3.75 -20.60
CA PRO A 62 -12.38 5.09 -20.17
C PRO A 62 -11.22 5.99 -19.74
N PHE A 63 -10.01 5.44 -19.57
CA PHE A 63 -8.82 6.15 -19.09
C PHE A 63 -7.65 5.91 -20.03
N SER A 64 -6.75 6.90 -20.14
CA SER A 64 -5.53 6.74 -20.93
C SER A 64 -4.53 5.81 -20.25
N ASP A 65 -3.63 5.23 -21.05
CA ASP A 65 -2.56 4.37 -20.55
C ASP A 65 -1.65 5.09 -19.54
N GLU A 66 -1.39 6.39 -19.75
CA GLU A 66 -0.59 7.19 -18.82
C GLU A 66 -1.28 7.34 -17.47
N PHE A 67 -2.60 7.55 -17.45
CA PHE A 67 -3.36 7.65 -16.21
C PHE A 67 -3.33 6.32 -15.44
N VAL A 68 -3.51 5.20 -16.15
CA VAL A 68 -3.42 3.86 -15.55
C VAL A 68 -2.02 3.61 -14.97
N GLU A 69 -0.95 4.00 -15.68
CA GLU A 69 0.42 3.87 -15.19
C GLU A 69 0.66 4.71 -13.92
N ILE A 70 0.18 5.95 -13.89
CA ILE A 70 0.29 6.82 -12.70
C ILE A 70 -0.41 6.18 -11.50
N ALA A 71 -1.64 5.67 -11.68
CA ALA A 71 -2.38 5.01 -10.61
C ALA A 71 -1.66 3.75 -10.09
N MET A 72 -1.10 2.94 -10.98
CA MET A 72 -0.29 1.78 -10.58
C MET A 72 0.99 2.20 -9.85
N ASN A 73 1.68 3.22 -10.32
CA ASN A 73 2.88 3.73 -9.66
C ASN A 73 2.60 4.30 -8.27
N LEU A 74 1.44 4.91 -8.06
CA LEU A 74 0.99 5.32 -6.73
C LEU A 74 0.84 4.10 -5.80
N ALA A 75 0.19 3.02 -6.26
CA ALA A 75 0.07 1.79 -5.49
C ALA A 75 1.44 1.18 -5.14
N ARG A 76 2.38 1.13 -6.11
CA ARG A 76 3.77 0.68 -5.87
C ARG A 76 4.49 1.57 -4.86
N THR A 77 4.30 2.88 -4.96
CA THR A 77 4.92 3.86 -4.05
C THR A 77 4.45 3.66 -2.62
N ILE A 78 3.14 3.49 -2.39
CA ILE A 78 2.58 3.17 -1.08
C ILE A 78 3.20 1.88 -0.53
N GLN A 79 3.30 0.81 -1.33
CA GLN A 79 3.95 -0.42 -0.87
C GLN A 79 5.43 -0.24 -0.54
N CYS A 80 6.16 0.54 -1.33
CA CYS A 80 7.57 0.83 -1.10
C CYS A 80 7.81 1.62 0.21
N ILE A 81 6.97 2.63 0.45
CA ILE A 81 7.03 3.47 1.66
C ILE A 81 6.76 2.63 2.91
N TYR A 82 5.73 1.76 2.87
CA TYR A 82 5.29 0.99 4.03
C TYR A 82 5.91 -0.41 4.14
N GLN A 83 6.88 -0.76 3.30
CA GLN A 83 7.47 -2.10 3.25
C GLN A 83 8.14 -2.53 4.56
N SER A 84 8.66 -1.57 5.32
CA SER A 84 9.48 -1.81 6.53
C SER A 84 8.97 -1.05 7.75
N GLY A 85 7.67 -0.75 7.78
CA GLY A 85 7.04 0.06 8.83
C GLY A 85 6.54 1.40 8.29
N ASP A 86 6.28 2.35 9.19
CA ASP A 86 5.71 3.65 8.85
C ASP A 86 6.73 4.59 8.19
N GLY A 87 7.11 4.33 6.94
CA GLY A 87 8.06 5.16 6.22
C GLY A 87 7.60 6.60 5.98
N PHE A 88 6.30 6.86 6.07
CA PHE A 88 5.74 8.20 5.85
C PHE A 88 5.72 9.03 7.13
N GLY A 89 5.16 8.50 8.22
CA GLY A 89 5.13 9.16 9.52
C GLY A 89 6.46 9.08 10.28
N SER A 90 7.34 8.14 9.91
CA SER A 90 8.72 8.01 10.43
C SER A 90 9.75 8.08 9.28
N PRO A 91 10.07 9.29 8.78
CA PRO A 91 10.88 9.49 7.57
C PRO A 91 12.28 8.87 7.61
N ASP A 92 12.84 8.68 8.81
CA ASP A 92 14.16 8.07 8.99
C ASP A 92 14.23 6.64 8.39
N LEU A 93 13.10 5.93 8.30
CA LEU A 93 13.02 4.59 7.70
C LEU A 93 13.28 4.59 6.18
N ILE A 94 12.92 5.67 5.47
CA ILE A 94 13.06 5.76 4.01
C ILE A 94 14.10 6.79 3.56
N LYS A 95 14.63 7.61 4.49
CA LYS A 95 15.55 8.71 4.23
C LYS A 95 16.70 8.31 3.30
N LYS A 96 17.36 7.18 3.57
CA LYS A 96 18.46 6.68 2.74
C LYS A 96 18.03 6.42 1.28
N ARG A 97 16.85 5.82 1.07
CA ARG A 97 16.31 5.56 -0.28
C ARG A 97 16.02 6.87 -1.01
N VAL A 98 15.43 7.85 -0.32
CA VAL A 98 15.10 9.15 -0.89
C VAL A 98 16.35 9.92 -1.27
N LEU A 99 17.36 9.97 -0.39
CA LEU A 99 18.64 10.64 -0.68
C LEU A 99 19.31 10.03 -1.92
N SER A 100 19.40 8.70 -1.95
CA SER A 100 20.02 7.97 -3.06
C SER A 100 19.29 8.19 -4.40
N LEU A 101 17.96 8.30 -4.38
CA LEU A 101 17.17 8.47 -5.60
C LEU A 101 17.15 9.91 -6.13
N VAL A 102 17.14 10.91 -5.24
CA VAL A 102 16.86 12.32 -5.60
C VAL A 102 18.12 13.19 -5.60
N LEU A 103 19.07 12.92 -4.71
CA LEU A 103 20.23 13.80 -4.49
C LEU A 103 21.55 13.20 -4.97
N GLU A 104 21.67 11.87 -4.97
CA GLU A 104 22.91 11.18 -5.33
C GLU A 104 22.87 10.78 -6.81
N PRO A 105 23.76 11.31 -7.66
CA PRO A 105 23.84 10.90 -9.06
C PRO A 105 24.37 9.45 -9.16
N VAL A 106 23.86 8.72 -10.15
CA VAL A 106 24.39 7.40 -10.50
C VAL A 106 25.79 7.56 -11.10
N GLN A 107 26.73 6.74 -10.63
CA GLN A 107 28.11 6.70 -11.14
C GLN A 107 28.22 5.92 -12.45
#